data_AF-A0A8J9SHJ4-F1
#
_entry.id   AF-A0A8J9SHJ4-F1
#
_cell.length_a   1.000
_cell.length_b   1.000
_cell.length_c   1.000
_cell.angle_alpha   90.00
_cell.angle_beta   90.00
_cell.angle_gamma   90.00
#
_symmetry.space_group_name_H-M   'P 1'
#
loop_
_entity.id
_entity.type
_entity.pdbx_description
1 polymer ?
#
loop_
_entity_poly.entity_id
_entity_poly.type
_entity_poly.pdbx_seq_one_letter_code
_entity_poly.pdbx_strand_id
1 'polypeptide(L)'
;MLWPCDKRPSTTSSDEKKPSFTSAQPAVAPRGTDALSTDEQLCVIKQLVILQREKQQEYDQARKAYLNHMQAVAMSAMKEVEALREASRCRICLTADVDAALTACGHMLCLNCSSGCHQRCPFCRRHPPIIRLYK
;
A
#
# COMPACT_ATOMS: atom_id res chain seq x y z
N MET A 1 -24.18 -14.75 12.66
CA MET A 1 -24.74 -14.31 13.96
C MET A 1 -26.15 -13.81 13.66
N LEU A 2 -27.14 -14.69 13.89
CA LEU A 2 -28.54 -14.45 13.57
C LEU A 2 -29.22 -13.66 14.68
N TRP A 3 -30.00 -12.65 14.29
CA TRP A 3 -31.00 -11.98 15.11
C TRP A 3 -32.21 -12.92 15.32
N PRO A 4 -32.73 -13.08 16.54
CA PRO A 4 -34.08 -13.61 16.72
C PRO A 4 -35.08 -12.47 16.85
N CYS A 5 -35.93 -12.36 15.83
CA CYS A 5 -37.24 -11.73 15.87
C CYS A 5 -38.19 -12.75 16.51
N ASP A 6 -38.84 -12.44 17.64
CA ASP A 6 -39.96 -13.25 18.10
C ASP A 6 -41.03 -12.42 18.82
N LYS A 7 -42.17 -12.33 18.13
CA LYS A 7 -43.54 -12.54 18.59
C LYS A 7 -44.15 -11.58 19.62
N ARG A 8 -45.03 -10.75 19.06
CA ARG A 8 -46.25 -10.20 19.69
C ARG A 8 -47.23 -11.33 20.03
N PRO A 9 -47.99 -11.21 21.13
CA PRO A 9 -49.40 -11.60 21.13
C PRO A 9 -50.33 -10.46 21.56
N SER A 10 -51.56 -10.59 21.09
CA SER A 10 -52.67 -9.63 21.14
C SER A 10 -53.64 -9.88 22.32
N THR A 11 -54.10 -8.76 22.90
CA THR A 11 -55.45 -8.46 23.42
C THR A 11 -56.15 -9.42 24.41
N THR A 12 -56.59 -8.88 25.56
CA THR A 12 -57.99 -8.95 26.03
C THR A 12 -58.34 -7.77 26.94
N SER A 13 -59.59 -7.33 26.84
CA SER A 13 -60.37 -6.40 27.68
C SER A 13 -60.39 -6.81 29.18
N SER A 14 -60.70 -5.98 30.17
CA SER A 14 -61.94 -5.21 30.34
C SER A 14 -61.81 -4.16 31.45
N ASP A 15 -62.66 -3.14 31.35
CA ASP A 15 -63.30 -2.35 32.42
C ASP A 15 -62.61 -2.17 33.78
N GLU A 16 -62.28 -0.92 34.13
CA GLU A 16 -62.85 -0.30 35.34
C GLU A 16 -62.65 1.23 35.40
N LYS A 17 -63.79 1.93 35.41
CA LYS A 17 -64.13 3.19 36.13
C LYS A 17 -63.14 4.37 36.14
N LYS A 18 -63.63 5.49 35.59
CA LYS A 18 -63.18 6.88 35.84
C LYS A 18 -63.06 7.18 37.33
N PRO A 19 -62.12 8.06 37.70
CA PRO A 19 -62.57 9.31 38.28
C PRO A 19 -61.99 10.52 37.55
N SER A 20 -62.88 11.44 37.22
CA SER A 20 -62.57 12.82 36.89
C SER A 20 -61.85 13.48 38.06
N PHE A 21 -60.58 13.80 37.90
CA PHE A 21 -59.89 14.73 38.78
C PHE A 21 -59.26 15.82 37.92
N THR A 22 -59.89 16.99 37.95
CA THR A 22 -59.33 18.24 37.46
C THR A 22 -58.13 18.61 38.33
N SER A 23 -56.92 18.26 37.90
CA SER A 23 -55.70 18.88 38.41
C SER A 23 -55.17 19.84 37.36
N ALA A 24 -55.30 21.13 37.64
CA ALA A 24 -54.58 22.17 36.93
C ALA A 24 -53.09 21.77 36.85
N GLN A 25 -52.58 21.59 35.63
CA GLN A 25 -51.16 21.40 35.42
C GLN A 25 -50.46 22.71 35.79
N PRO A 26 -49.45 22.72 36.68
CA PRO A 26 -48.61 23.89 36.80
C PRO A 26 -47.86 24.06 35.48
N ALA A 27 -47.90 25.27 34.92
CA ALA A 27 -47.11 25.65 33.76
C ALA A 27 -45.63 25.42 34.09
N VAL A 28 -45.05 24.32 33.60
CA VAL A 28 -43.61 24.10 33.66
C VAL A 28 -43.03 25.07 32.63
N ALA A 29 -42.42 26.15 33.11
CA ALA A 29 -41.67 27.08 32.28
C ALA A 29 -40.68 26.29 31.41
N PRO A 30 -40.47 26.67 30.14
CA PRO A 30 -39.46 26.03 29.33
C PRO A 30 -38.12 26.19 30.05
N ARG A 31 -37.51 25.07 30.46
CA ARG A 31 -36.12 25.09 30.94
C ARG A 31 -35.33 25.74 29.80
N GLY A 32 -34.75 26.91 30.09
CA GLY A 32 -33.83 27.55 29.18
C GLY A 32 -32.85 26.49 28.72
N THR A 33 -32.87 26.18 27.43
CA THR A 33 -31.75 25.49 26.82
C THR A 33 -30.60 26.48 26.98
N ASP A 34 -29.72 26.22 27.93
CA ASP A 34 -28.47 26.96 28.07
C ASP A 34 -27.68 26.71 26.78
N ALA A 35 -27.99 27.50 25.75
CA ALA A 35 -27.23 27.56 24.54
C ALA A 35 -25.87 28.08 24.98
N LEU A 36 -24.86 27.20 24.98
CA LEU A 36 -23.47 27.57 25.28
C LEU A 36 -23.17 28.91 24.62
N SER A 37 -22.50 29.81 25.34
CA SER A 37 -22.17 31.12 24.77
C SER A 37 -21.38 30.91 23.47
N THR A 38 -21.52 31.84 22.53
CA THR A 38 -20.88 31.72 21.21
C THR A 38 -19.37 31.51 21.29
N ASP A 39 -18.73 32.02 22.34
CA ASP A 39 -17.29 31.89 22.59
C ASP A 39 -16.89 30.48 23.07
N GLU A 40 -17.74 29.84 23.88
CA GLU A 40 -17.55 28.44 24.31
C GLU A 40 -17.73 27.48 23.12
N GLN A 41 -18.73 27.73 22.28
CA GLN A 41 -18.94 26.96 21.04
C GLN A 41 -17.72 27.07 20.10
N LEU A 42 -17.17 28.28 19.97
CA LEU A 42 -15.99 28.53 19.14
C LEU A 42 -14.76 27.77 19.65
N CYS A 43 -14.58 27.69 20.96
CA CYS A 43 -13.48 26.95 21.59
C CYS A 43 -13.55 25.45 21.29
N VAL A 44 -14.73 24.85 21.42
CA VAL A 44 -14.94 23.41 21.12
C VAL A 44 -14.68 23.11 19.65
N ILE A 45 -15.18 23.94 18.73
CA ILE A 45 -14.94 23.76 17.29
C ILE A 45 -13.44 23.84 16.97
N LYS A 46 -12.71 24.81 17.54
CA LYS A 46 -11.26 24.92 17.37
C LYS A 46 -10.55 23.65 17.83
N GLN A 47 -10.94 23.10 18.99
CA GLN A 47 -10.36 21.88 19.52
C GLN A 47 -10.62 20.66 18.62
N LEU A 48 -11.85 20.51 18.12
CA LEU A 48 -12.20 19.43 17.20
C LEU A 48 -11.41 19.50 15.89
N VAL A 49 -11.22 20.72 15.35
CA VAL A 49 -10.42 20.93 14.13
C VAL A 49 -8.96 20.55 14.35
N ILE A 50 -8.39 20.84 15.53
CA ILE A 50 -7.01 20.45 15.88
C ILE A 50 -6.90 18.92 15.90
N LEU A 51 -7.78 18.23 16.62
CA LEU A 51 -7.77 16.77 16.73
C LEU A 51 -7.95 16.09 15.36
N GLN A 52 -8.82 16.62 14.51
CA GLN A 52 -9.02 16.08 13.17
C GLN A 52 -7.77 16.22 12.30
N ARG A 53 -7.03 17.33 12.42
CA ARG A 53 -5.77 17.53 11.69
C ARG A 53 -4.68 16.60 12.18
N GLU A 54 -4.54 16.39 13.48
CA GLU A 54 -3.56 15.44 14.05
C GLU A 54 -3.79 14.02 13.53
N LYS A 55 -5.06 13.58 13.54
CA LYS A 55 -5.44 12.28 12.97
C LYS A 55 -5.11 12.19 11.47
N GLN A 56 -5.40 13.25 10.70
CA GLN A 56 -5.05 13.31 9.28
C GLN A 56 -3.54 13.26 9.05
N GLN A 57 -2.76 13.97 9.87
CA GLN A 57 -1.30 13.95 9.80
C GLN A 57 -0.75 12.56 10.09
N GLU A 58 -1.30 11.84 11.07
CA GLU A 58 -0.91 10.47 11.36
C GLU A 58 -1.15 9.54 10.16
N TYR A 59 -2.33 9.62 9.53
CA TYR A 59 -2.62 8.87 8.30
C TYR A 59 -1.67 9.21 7.16
N ASP A 60 -1.38 10.50 6.96
CA ASP A 60 -0.46 10.95 5.92
C ASP A 60 0.97 10.46 6.17
N GLN A 61 1.41 10.46 7.43
CA GLN A 61 2.71 9.93 7.84
C GLN A 61 2.78 8.42 7.61
N ALA A 62 1.76 7.67 8.04
CA ALA A 62 1.68 6.22 7.80
C ALA A 62 1.68 5.89 6.30
N ARG A 63 0.91 6.65 5.51
CA ARG A 63 0.87 6.52 4.05
C ARG A 63 2.24 6.79 3.42
N LYS A 64 2.91 7.87 3.82
CA LYS A 64 4.27 8.21 3.32
C LYS A 64 5.28 7.13 3.70
N ALA A 65 5.25 6.64 4.93
CA ALA A 65 6.13 5.57 5.39
C ALA A 65 5.94 4.30 4.55
N TYR A 66 4.69 3.91 4.27
CA TYR A 66 4.38 2.78 3.41
C TYR A 66 4.91 2.97 1.98
N LEU A 67 4.65 4.13 1.36
CA LEU A 67 5.13 4.43 0.01
C LEU A 67 6.65 4.42 -0.07
N ASN A 68 7.34 5.02 0.90
CA ASN A 68 8.79 5.04 0.96
C ASN A 68 9.36 3.63 1.10
N HIS A 69 8.74 2.78 1.94
CA HIS A 69 9.14 1.38 2.08
C HIS A 69 8.97 0.61 0.77
N MET A 70 7.82 0.73 0.11
CA MET A 70 7.57 0.10 -1.19
C MET A 70 8.55 0.59 -2.26
N GLN A 71 8.86 1.88 -2.30
CA GLN A 71 9.86 2.43 -3.21
C GLN A 71 11.26 1.88 -2.92
N ALA A 72 11.65 1.76 -1.65
CA ALA A 72 12.95 1.18 -1.29
C ALA A 72 13.07 -0.27 -1.75
N VAL A 73 12.03 -1.09 -1.57
CA VAL A 73 11.98 -2.48 -2.06
C VAL A 73 12.03 -2.54 -3.60
N ALA A 74 11.29 -1.67 -4.28
CA ALA A 74 11.33 -1.61 -5.74
C ALA A 74 12.72 -1.23 -6.26
N MET A 75 13.36 -0.23 -5.64
CA MET A 75 14.72 0.19 -5.99
C MET A 75 15.75 -0.90 -5.75
N SER A 76 15.67 -1.65 -4.64
CA SER A 76 16.59 -2.76 -4.38
C SER A 76 16.42 -3.87 -5.43
N ALA A 77 15.18 -4.24 -5.75
CA ALA A 77 14.89 -5.24 -6.78
C ALA A 77 15.41 -4.79 -8.17
N MET A 78 15.22 -3.52 -8.54
CA MET A 78 15.75 -2.98 -9.80
C MET A 78 17.28 -3.04 -9.84
N LYS A 79 17.95 -2.70 -8.73
CA LYS A 79 19.41 -2.75 -8.62
C LYS A 79 19.95 -4.16 -8.79
N GLU A 80 19.27 -5.16 -8.21
CA GLU A 80 19.64 -6.58 -8.38
C GLU A 80 19.50 -7.04 -9.83
N VAL A 81 18.39 -6.69 -10.49
CA VAL A 81 18.18 -7.01 -11.92
C VAL A 81 19.24 -6.34 -12.78
N GLU A 82 19.60 -5.10 -12.51
CA GLU A 82 20.65 -4.39 -13.24
C GLU A 82 22.02 -5.02 -13.02
N ALA A 83 22.35 -5.42 -11.79
CA ALA A 83 23.60 -6.12 -11.49
C ALA A 83 23.70 -7.47 -12.22
N LEU A 84 22.60 -8.23 -12.28
CA LEU A 84 22.55 -9.49 -13.03
C LEU A 84 22.69 -9.28 -14.54
N ARG A 85 22.01 -8.26 -15.09
CA ARG A 85 22.16 -7.88 -16.50
C ARG A 85 23.58 -7.44 -16.82
N GLU A 86 24.20 -6.65 -15.96
CA GLU A 86 25.57 -6.22 -16.15
C GLU A 86 26.55 -7.39 -16.02
N ALA A 87 26.28 -8.37 -15.16
CA ALA A 87 27.04 -9.61 -15.08
C ALA A 87 26.94 -10.43 -16.38
N SER A 88 25.76 -10.47 -17.02
CA SER A 88 25.50 -11.22 -18.26
C SER A 88 25.91 -10.50 -19.55
N ARG A 89 26.22 -9.20 -19.51
CA ARG A 89 26.63 -8.43 -20.70
C ARG A 89 28.00 -8.84 -21.22
N CYS A 90 28.12 -8.88 -22.55
CA CYS A 90 29.38 -9.11 -23.24
C CYS A 90 30.36 -7.98 -22.93
N ARG A 91 31.54 -8.34 -22.40
CA ARG A 91 32.61 -7.38 -22.00
C ARG A 91 33.29 -6.67 -23.16
N ILE A 92 32.93 -6.97 -24.41
CA ILE A 92 33.51 -6.33 -25.61
C ILE A 92 32.59 -5.24 -26.14
N CYS A 93 31.33 -5.58 -26.44
CA CYS A 93 30.39 -4.60 -26.98
C CYS A 93 29.56 -3.88 -25.92
N LEU A 94 29.42 -4.43 -24.71
CA LEU A 94 28.57 -3.93 -23.61
C LEU A 94 27.08 -3.78 -23.94
N THR A 95 26.64 -4.21 -25.13
CA THR A 95 25.27 -4.07 -25.61
C THR A 95 24.48 -5.37 -25.55
N ALA A 96 25.10 -6.48 -25.97
CA ALA A 96 24.45 -7.79 -26.02
C ALA A 96 24.83 -8.65 -24.82
N ASP A 97 23.93 -9.54 -24.42
CA ASP A 97 24.25 -10.59 -23.44
C ASP A 97 25.23 -11.60 -24.03
N VAL A 98 25.96 -12.28 -23.16
CA VAL A 98 26.72 -13.47 -23.47
C VAL A 98 25.79 -14.58 -23.94
N ASP A 99 26.04 -15.08 -25.16
CA ASP A 99 25.34 -16.22 -25.78
C ASP A 99 26.31 -17.18 -26.50
N ALA A 100 27.62 -17.04 -26.28
CA ALA A 100 28.64 -17.94 -26.78
C ALA A 100 29.72 -18.20 -25.72
N ALA A 101 30.20 -19.45 -25.65
CA ALA A 101 31.28 -19.87 -24.79
C ALA A 101 32.45 -20.45 -25.59
N LEU A 102 33.65 -20.17 -25.12
CA LEU A 102 34.91 -20.63 -25.69
C LEU A 102 35.42 -21.84 -24.90
N THR A 103 35.14 -23.07 -25.37
CA THR A 103 35.20 -24.29 -24.52
C THR A 103 36.58 -24.61 -23.95
N ALA A 104 37.67 -24.32 -24.67
CA ALA A 104 39.03 -24.62 -24.20
C ALA A 104 39.61 -23.60 -23.20
N CYS A 105 38.94 -22.46 -22.98
CA CYS A 105 39.40 -21.44 -22.02
C CYS A 105 38.31 -20.90 -21.10
N GLY A 106 37.04 -21.25 -21.30
CA GLY A 106 35.91 -20.85 -20.46
C GLY A 106 35.46 -19.39 -20.62
N HIS A 107 36.10 -18.59 -21.48
CA HIS A 107 35.69 -17.21 -21.70
C HIS A 107 34.37 -17.14 -22.46
N MET A 108 33.58 -16.13 -22.14
CA MET A 108 32.19 -16.00 -22.55
C MET A 108 31.96 -14.64 -23.21
N LEU A 109 31.33 -14.64 -24.38
CA LEU A 109 31.13 -13.46 -25.24
C LEU A 109 29.77 -13.53 -25.93
N CYS A 110 29.34 -12.44 -26.56
CA CYS A 110 28.24 -12.52 -27.51
C CYS A 110 28.72 -13.11 -28.85
N LEU A 111 27.81 -13.70 -29.62
CA LEU A 111 28.08 -14.37 -30.88
C LEU A 111 28.74 -13.41 -31.89
N ASN A 112 28.27 -12.16 -31.96
CA ASN A 112 28.81 -11.13 -32.84
C ASN A 112 30.27 -10.78 -32.51
N CYS A 113 30.62 -10.70 -31.23
CA CYS A 113 32.01 -10.44 -30.84
C CYS A 113 32.88 -11.69 -31.05
N SER A 114 32.32 -12.88 -30.82
CA SER A 114 33.05 -14.13 -31.03
C SER A 114 33.44 -14.36 -32.50
N SER A 115 32.56 -14.00 -33.45
CA SER A 115 32.83 -14.11 -34.88
C SER A 115 33.87 -13.12 -35.36
N GLY A 116 33.92 -11.91 -34.79
CA GLY A 116 34.93 -10.89 -35.10
C GLY A 116 36.35 -11.24 -34.61
N CYS A 117 36.50 -12.13 -33.63
CA CYS A 117 37.78 -12.46 -33.00
C CYS A 117 38.61 -13.54 -33.74
N HIS A 118 38.31 -13.88 -35.00
CA HIS A 118 39.09 -14.81 -35.85
C HIS A 118 39.51 -16.11 -35.13
N GLN A 119 38.57 -16.76 -34.42
CA GLN A 119 38.80 -18.02 -33.68
C GLN A 119 39.87 -17.92 -32.58
N ARG A 120 40.17 -16.72 -32.07
CA ARG A 120 41.11 -16.49 -30.97
C ARG A 120 40.41 -15.80 -29.81
N CYS A 121 40.63 -16.29 -28.60
CA CYS A 121 40.06 -15.67 -27.40
C CYS A 121 40.69 -14.28 -27.17
N PRO A 122 39.91 -13.20 -27.05
CA PRO A 122 40.45 -11.85 -26.82
C PRO A 122 41.08 -11.67 -25.43
N PHE A 123 40.67 -12.49 -24.45
CA PHE A 123 41.20 -12.45 -23.09
C PHE A 123 42.53 -13.23 -22.93
N CYS A 124 42.54 -14.51 -23.31
CA CYS A 124 43.68 -15.40 -23.05
C CYS A 124 44.44 -15.86 -24.32
N ARG A 125 44.06 -15.36 -25.50
CA ARG A 125 44.75 -15.56 -26.78
C ARG A 125 44.89 -17.02 -27.27
N ARG A 126 44.19 -17.98 -26.65
CA ARG A 126 44.07 -19.37 -27.12
C ARG A 126 43.12 -19.48 -28.32
N HIS A 127 43.12 -20.62 -29.01
CA HIS A 127 42.21 -20.96 -30.11
C HIS A 127 41.16 -22.00 -29.69
N PRO A 128 40.13 -21.60 -28.93
CA PRO A 128 39.07 -22.49 -28.47
C PRO A 128 37.98 -22.69 -29.54
N PRO A 129 37.32 -23.86 -29.58
CA PRO A 129 36.03 -24.01 -30.25
C PRO A 129 34.99 -23.05 -29.64
N ILE A 130 34.13 -22.49 -30.48
CA ILE A 130 33.03 -21.61 -30.07
C ILE A 130 31.75 -22.45 -30.05
N ILE A 131 31.06 -22.48 -28.90
CA ILE A 131 29.73 -23.06 -28.79
C ILE A 131 28.72 -21.96 -28.48
N ARG A 132 27.52 -22.06 -29.05
CA ARG A 132 26.41 -21.15 -28.75
C ARG A 132 25.67 -21.65 -27.51
N LEU A 133 25.41 -20.74 -26.59
CA LEU A 133 24.60 -20.99 -25.40
C LEU A 133 23.15 -20.68 -25.76
N TYR A 134 22.28 -21.68 -25.65
CA TYR A 134 20.85 -21.48 -25.77
C TYR A 134 20.28 -21.13 -24.39
N LYS A 135 19.47 -20.08 -24.35
CA LYS A 135 18.68 -19.69 -23.18
C LYS A 135 17.31 -20.34 -23.24
#